data_AF-A0A8T4ENU3-F1
#
_entry.id   AF-A0A8T4ENU3-F1
#
_cell.length_a   1.000
_cell.length_b   1.000
_cell.length_c   1.000
_cell.angle_alpha   90.00
_cell.angle_beta   90.00
_cell.angle_gamma   90.00
#
_symmetry.space_group_name_H-M   'P 1'
#
loop_
_entity.id
_entity.type
_entity.pdbx_description
1 polymer ?
#
loop_
_entity_poly.entity_id
_entity_poly.type
_entity_poly.pdbx_seq_one_letter_code
_entity_poly.pdbx_strand_id
1 'polypeptide(L)'
;MEYAVHIKGDPVYVKRQVLEQLRACGSPDSNDPNEPHNLLARFPIELYLTTNYDSFMTDALERAGKQPKQIMSPWYLSRSEPDPTRELDLEPTASAPAVFHLHGCAKDPRSLVLSRSDYVHFLLGLTQDYRGNDHAIIPLAIRASLAEHPMLFIGYRLQDWTFEVLFRGIQRMVPEGQRRPHVSIQLSPLEQTDKHRRAVERYLESYYSQWNISIYWGRVSDFCAELRHRLRWS
;
A
#
# COMPACT_ATOMS: atom_id res chain seq x y z
N MET A 1 -13.41 10.70 13.09
CA MET A 1 -12.56 9.87 13.98
C MET A 1 -12.15 10.60 15.25
N GLU A 2 -11.51 11.78 15.18
CA GLU A 2 -11.08 12.52 16.41
C GLU A 2 -12.24 12.78 17.39
N TYR A 3 -13.42 13.15 16.88
CA TYR A 3 -14.62 13.31 17.70
C TYR A 3 -15.04 12.01 18.44
N ALA A 4 -14.98 10.86 17.76
CA ALA A 4 -15.33 9.58 18.37
C ALA A 4 -14.31 9.13 19.42
N VAL A 5 -13.01 9.37 19.16
CA VAL A 5 -11.92 9.12 20.12
C VAL A 5 -12.08 10.03 21.35
N HIS A 6 -12.38 11.31 21.14
CA HIS A 6 -12.62 12.27 22.21
C HIS A 6 -13.82 11.89 23.10
N ILE A 7 -14.89 11.32 22.52
CA ILE A 7 -16.06 10.86 23.28
C ILE A 7 -15.80 9.54 24.02
N LYS A 8 -15.10 8.60 23.39
CA LYS A 8 -14.90 7.25 23.93
C LYS A 8 -13.70 7.14 24.88
N GLY A 9 -12.75 8.07 24.83
CA GLY A 9 -11.56 8.11 25.69
C GLY A 9 -10.47 7.08 25.37
N ASP A 10 -10.77 6.06 24.55
CA ASP A 10 -9.81 5.04 24.12
C ASP A 10 -9.72 4.97 22.57
N PRO A 11 -8.62 5.44 21.95
CA PRO A 11 -8.43 5.34 20.52
C PRO A 11 -8.35 3.88 20.03
N VAL A 12 -7.85 2.95 20.84
CA VAL A 12 -7.73 1.52 20.48
C VAL A 12 -9.12 0.90 20.35
N TYR A 13 -10.04 1.22 21.28
CA TYR A 13 -11.43 0.80 21.19
C TYR A 13 -12.07 1.23 19.86
N VAL A 14 -11.94 2.50 19.48
CA VAL A 14 -12.51 3.01 18.22
C VAL A 14 -11.90 2.30 17.01
N LYS A 15 -10.59 2.07 17.01
CA LYS A 15 -9.91 1.33 15.93
C LYS A 15 -10.41 -0.11 15.82
N ARG A 16 -10.68 -0.80 16.95
CA ARG A 16 -11.32 -2.14 16.93
C ARG A 16 -12.71 -2.12 16.31
N GLN A 17 -13.53 -1.12 16.63
CA GLN A 17 -14.86 -0.97 16.04
C GLN A 17 -14.79 -0.77 14.52
N VAL A 18 -13.81 0.00 14.03
CA VAL A 18 -13.57 0.14 12.59
C VAL A 18 -13.17 -1.20 11.96
N LEU A 19 -12.28 -1.97 12.60
CA LEU A 19 -11.92 -3.31 12.11
C LEU A 19 -13.12 -4.26 12.05
N GLU A 20 -14.01 -4.21 13.05
CA GLU A 20 -15.25 -5.01 13.05
C GLU A 20 -16.16 -4.64 11.87
N GLN A 21 -16.33 -3.35 11.59
CA GLN A 21 -17.10 -2.88 10.44
C GLN A 21 -16.47 -3.31 9.11
N LEU A 22 -15.14 -3.20 8.99
CA LEU A 22 -14.45 -3.63 7.77
C LEU A 22 -14.58 -5.14 7.55
N ARG A 23 -14.50 -5.96 8.60
CA ARG A 23 -14.73 -7.41 8.51
C ARG A 23 -16.16 -7.74 8.08
N ALA A 24 -17.14 -6.96 8.53
CA ALA A 24 -18.54 -7.15 8.15
C ALA A 24 -18.82 -6.88 6.67
N CYS A 25 -17.95 -6.13 5.97
CA CYS A 25 -18.04 -5.94 4.51
C CYS A 25 -17.68 -7.20 3.70
N GLY A 26 -17.16 -8.25 4.35
CA GLY A 26 -16.79 -9.50 3.72
C GLY A 26 -15.34 -9.54 3.21
N SER A 27 -15.00 -10.63 2.53
CA SER A 27 -13.68 -10.86 1.94
C SER A 27 -13.79 -11.01 0.42
N PRO A 28 -12.72 -10.72 -0.34
CA PRO A 28 -12.70 -10.94 -1.78
C PRO A 28 -13.07 -12.39 -2.14
N ASP A 29 -13.79 -12.57 -3.25
CA ASP A 29 -14.13 -13.91 -3.73
C ASP A 29 -12.87 -14.61 -4.25
N SER A 30 -12.41 -15.60 -3.48
CA SER A 30 -11.21 -16.36 -3.83
C SER A 30 -11.34 -17.19 -5.09
N ASN A 31 -12.56 -17.41 -5.60
CA ASN A 31 -12.82 -18.14 -6.83
C ASN A 31 -12.91 -17.24 -8.06
N ASP A 32 -13.02 -15.92 -7.88
CA ASP A 32 -13.00 -14.99 -9.02
C ASP A 32 -11.57 -14.96 -9.60
N PRO A 33 -11.37 -15.41 -10.84
CA PRO A 33 -10.04 -15.45 -11.42
C PRO A 33 -9.54 -14.05 -11.83
N ASN A 34 -10.40 -13.03 -11.81
CA ASN A 34 -10.02 -11.62 -11.96
C ASN A 34 -9.83 -10.91 -10.61
N GLU A 35 -9.92 -11.64 -9.50
CA GLU A 35 -9.64 -11.11 -8.17
C GLU A 35 -8.16 -10.68 -8.09
N PRO A 36 -7.87 -9.42 -7.74
CA PRO A 36 -6.52 -8.87 -7.82
C PRO A 36 -5.47 -9.61 -6.99
N HIS A 37 -5.78 -9.98 -5.74
CA HIS A 37 -4.79 -10.61 -4.86
C HIS A 37 -4.38 -11.99 -5.38
N ASN A 38 -5.35 -12.80 -5.81
CA ASN A 38 -5.13 -14.11 -6.43
C ASN A 38 -4.28 -14.00 -7.70
N LEU A 39 -4.58 -13.03 -8.57
CA LEU A 39 -3.80 -12.83 -9.78
C LEU A 39 -2.37 -12.43 -9.47
N LEU A 40 -2.18 -11.45 -8.58
CA LEU A 40 -0.86 -10.93 -8.20
C LEU A 40 -0.01 -11.98 -7.51
N ALA A 41 -0.62 -12.84 -6.68
CA ALA A 41 0.06 -13.92 -5.98
C ALA A 41 0.78 -14.90 -6.91
N ARG A 42 0.34 -15.02 -8.18
CA ARG A 42 0.97 -15.89 -9.21
C ARG A 42 2.29 -15.35 -9.75
N PHE A 43 2.57 -14.06 -9.62
CA PHE A 43 3.80 -13.46 -10.13
C PHE A 43 4.97 -13.67 -9.16
N PRO A 44 6.22 -13.68 -9.63
CA PRO A 44 7.41 -13.69 -8.77
C PRO A 44 7.70 -12.31 -8.17
N ILE A 45 6.69 -11.67 -7.57
CA ILE A 45 6.85 -10.39 -6.86
C ILE A 45 7.29 -10.68 -5.43
N GLU A 46 8.36 -10.01 -5.01
CA GLU A 46 9.02 -10.21 -3.72
C GLU A 46 8.45 -9.29 -2.64
N LEU A 47 7.96 -8.11 -3.02
CA LEU A 47 7.47 -7.09 -2.08
C LEU A 47 6.07 -6.60 -2.45
N TYR A 48 5.16 -6.68 -1.48
CA TYR A 48 3.82 -6.10 -1.52
C TYR A 48 3.72 -5.02 -0.44
N LEU A 49 3.51 -3.78 -0.85
CA LEU A 49 3.28 -2.66 0.05
C LEU A 49 1.78 -2.38 0.13
N THR A 50 1.22 -2.30 1.34
CA THR A 50 -0.20 -2.03 1.52
C THR A 50 -0.48 -1.03 2.64
N THR A 51 -1.52 -0.23 2.45
CA THR A 51 -2.14 0.63 3.47
C THR A 51 -3.45 0.05 4.00
N ASN A 52 -3.82 -1.15 3.56
CA ASN A 52 -4.98 -1.87 4.06
C ASN A 52 -4.65 -2.61 5.37
N TYR A 53 -5.67 -2.88 6.17
CA TYR A 53 -5.53 -3.52 7.48
C TYR A 53 -5.78 -5.03 7.47
N ASP A 54 -6.40 -5.54 6.41
CA ASP A 54 -6.75 -6.95 6.21
C ASP A 54 -5.51 -7.83 5.90
N SER A 55 -5.74 -9.13 5.77
CA SER A 55 -4.73 -10.13 5.40
C SER A 55 -4.84 -10.61 3.95
N PHE A 56 -5.66 -9.98 3.09
CA PHE A 56 -6.08 -10.58 1.82
C PHE A 56 -4.92 -10.92 0.89
N MET A 57 -3.88 -10.07 0.83
CA MET A 57 -2.68 -10.36 0.04
C MET A 57 -1.88 -11.52 0.62
N THR A 58 -1.71 -11.59 1.95
CA THR A 58 -1.02 -12.69 2.63
C THR A 58 -1.76 -14.00 2.39
N ASP A 59 -3.08 -14.01 2.57
CA ASP A 59 -3.93 -15.19 2.37
C ASP A 59 -3.86 -15.67 0.90
N ALA A 60 -3.87 -14.76 -0.08
CA ALA A 60 -3.74 -15.10 -1.48
C ALA A 60 -2.36 -15.71 -1.83
N LEU A 61 -1.28 -15.22 -1.21
CA LEU A 61 0.08 -15.76 -1.40
C LEU A 61 0.21 -17.16 -0.82
N GLU A 62 -0.35 -17.41 0.37
CA GLU A 62 -0.38 -18.74 0.99
C GLU A 62 -1.17 -19.74 0.12
N ARG A 63 -2.34 -19.33 -0.40
CA ARG A 63 -3.12 -20.16 -1.35
C ARG A 63 -2.35 -20.46 -2.63
N ALA A 64 -1.46 -19.56 -3.07
CA ALA A 64 -0.57 -19.78 -4.21
C ALA A 64 0.67 -20.63 -3.87
N GLY A 65 0.78 -21.16 -2.65
CA GLY A 65 1.88 -22.03 -2.21
C GLY A 65 3.14 -21.30 -1.76
N LYS A 66 3.06 -19.99 -1.48
CA LYS A 66 4.18 -19.17 -1.00
C LYS A 66 4.19 -19.08 0.53
N GLN A 67 5.30 -18.58 1.08
CA GLN A 67 5.51 -18.38 2.51
C GLN A 67 5.66 -16.89 2.83
N PRO A 68 4.57 -16.09 2.75
CA PRO A 68 4.66 -14.65 2.91
C PRO A 68 5.05 -14.25 4.33
N LYS A 69 5.95 -13.26 4.46
CA LYS A 69 6.27 -12.60 5.72
C LYS A 69 5.40 -11.35 5.85
N GLN A 70 4.37 -11.41 6.70
CA GLN A 70 3.57 -10.22 7.02
C GLN A 70 4.32 -9.34 8.01
N ILE A 71 4.66 -8.13 7.58
CA ILE A 71 5.46 -7.17 8.35
C ILE A 71 4.62 -5.92 8.57
N MET A 72 4.72 -5.34 9.76
CA MET A 72 3.96 -4.17 10.15
C MET A 72 4.91 -3.02 10.45
N SER A 73 4.59 -1.82 9.95
CA SER A 73 5.39 -0.63 10.25
C SER A 73 5.41 -0.35 11.77
N PRO A 74 6.57 -0.07 12.37
CA PRO A 74 6.71 0.18 13.81
C PRO A 74 6.36 1.63 14.22
N TRP A 75 5.72 2.42 13.35
CA TRP A 75 5.48 3.86 13.56
C TRP A 75 4.77 4.24 14.87
N TYR A 76 4.02 3.30 15.44
CA TYR A 76 3.23 3.48 16.66
C TYR A 76 4.00 3.10 17.94
N LEU A 77 5.17 2.48 17.81
CA LEU A 77 6.00 2.07 18.94
C LEU A 77 6.75 3.27 19.51
N SER A 78 6.85 3.33 20.82
CA SER A 78 7.79 4.25 21.47
C SER A 78 9.24 3.80 21.22
N ARG A 79 10.20 4.73 21.33
CA ARG A 79 11.64 4.41 21.19
C ARG A 79 12.17 3.39 22.21
N SER A 80 11.46 3.24 23.33
CA SER A 80 11.78 2.25 24.36
C SER A 80 11.21 0.86 24.08
N GLU A 81 10.23 0.75 23.18
CA GLU A 81 9.66 -0.53 22.80
C GLU A 81 10.56 -1.26 21.79
N PRO A 82 10.70 -2.59 21.90
CA PRO A 82 11.45 -3.37 20.92
C PRO A 82 10.74 -3.29 19.57
N ASP A 83 11.52 -3.00 18.52
CA ASP A 83 11.03 -3.01 17.14
C ASP A 83 11.18 -4.42 16.55
N PRO A 84 10.07 -5.17 16.37
CA PRO A 84 10.12 -6.53 15.88
C PRO A 84 10.65 -6.61 14.44
N THR A 85 10.65 -5.52 13.68
CA THR A 85 11.14 -5.51 12.30
C THR A 85 12.66 -5.55 12.19
N ARG A 86 13.39 -5.23 13.27
CA ARG A 86 14.85 -5.25 13.30
C ARG A 86 15.44 -6.66 13.32
N GLU A 87 14.74 -7.60 13.94
CA GLU A 87 15.18 -9.00 14.06
C GLU A 87 14.73 -9.85 12.87
N LEU A 88 13.86 -9.31 12.01
CA LEU A 88 13.42 -10.00 10.82
C LEU A 88 14.53 -10.00 9.77
N ASP A 89 14.89 -11.19 9.29
CA ASP A 89 15.54 -11.32 8.01
C ASP A 89 14.54 -10.89 6.92
N LEU A 90 14.69 -9.65 6.48
CA LEU A 90 13.77 -8.96 5.59
C LEU A 90 14.11 -9.13 4.12
N GLU A 91 15.10 -9.96 3.74
CA GLU A 91 15.38 -10.25 2.34
C GLU A 91 14.18 -11.00 1.73
N PRO A 92 13.33 -10.31 0.96
CA PRO A 92 12.14 -10.93 0.41
C PRO A 92 12.53 -11.73 -0.83
N THR A 93 11.86 -12.86 -1.05
CA THR A 93 12.08 -13.68 -2.25
C THR A 93 10.75 -13.99 -2.92
N ALA A 94 10.79 -14.44 -4.17
CA ALA A 94 9.56 -14.82 -4.88
C ALA A 94 8.77 -15.96 -4.18
N SER A 95 9.46 -16.86 -3.45
CA SER A 95 8.85 -17.96 -2.69
C SER A 95 8.47 -17.56 -1.26
N ALA A 96 9.18 -16.60 -0.65
CA ALA A 96 8.88 -16.03 0.66
C ALA A 96 8.80 -14.48 0.59
N PRO A 97 7.73 -13.94 -0.04
CA PRO A 97 7.62 -12.50 -0.26
C PRO A 97 7.26 -11.74 1.01
N ALA A 98 7.63 -10.47 1.08
CA ALA A 98 7.23 -9.56 2.15
C ALA A 98 5.89 -8.89 1.83
N VAL A 99 4.97 -8.90 2.79
CA VAL A 99 3.74 -8.06 2.76
C VAL A 99 3.88 -7.01 3.85
N PHE A 100 4.27 -5.79 3.44
CA PHE A 100 4.56 -4.68 4.35
C PHE A 100 3.33 -3.79 4.53
N HIS A 101 2.76 -3.81 5.74
CA HIS A 101 1.62 -2.99 6.14
C HIS A 101 2.09 -1.64 6.68
N LEU A 102 2.05 -0.63 5.82
CA LEU A 102 2.53 0.72 6.12
C LEU A 102 1.65 1.44 7.14
N HIS A 103 0.33 1.21 7.07
CA HIS A 103 -0.65 1.82 7.98
C HIS A 103 -1.08 0.88 9.12
N GLY A 104 -0.26 -0.14 9.44
CA GLY A 104 -0.63 -1.14 10.42
C GLY A 104 -1.52 -2.24 9.87
N CYS A 105 -1.83 -3.23 10.71
CA CYS A 105 -2.72 -4.34 10.35
C CYS A 105 -3.66 -4.72 11.49
N ALA A 106 -4.70 -5.47 11.17
CA ALA A 106 -5.76 -5.86 12.11
C ALA A 106 -5.28 -6.68 13.32
N LYS A 107 -4.03 -7.20 13.30
CA LYS A 107 -3.43 -7.95 14.42
C LYS A 107 -3.15 -7.06 15.64
N ASP A 108 -2.76 -5.80 15.43
CA ASP A 108 -2.58 -4.83 16.51
C ASP A 108 -3.30 -3.52 16.18
N PRO A 109 -4.48 -3.26 16.77
CA PRO A 109 -5.21 -2.03 16.52
C PRO A 109 -4.44 -0.75 16.88
N ARG A 110 -3.40 -0.79 17.74
CA ARG A 110 -2.56 0.39 18.03
C ARG A 110 -1.82 0.87 16.78
N SER A 111 -1.46 -0.07 15.91
CA SER A 111 -0.72 0.17 14.68
C SER A 111 -1.50 0.87 13.57
N LEU A 112 -2.83 1.00 13.68
CA LEU A 112 -3.62 1.50 12.56
C LEU A 112 -3.48 3.01 12.40
N VAL A 113 -3.16 3.47 11.19
CA VAL A 113 -3.16 4.90 10.85
C VAL A 113 -4.58 5.31 10.43
N LEU A 114 -5.38 5.80 11.38
CA LEU A 114 -6.81 6.04 11.15
C LEU A 114 -7.30 7.43 11.55
N SER A 115 -6.88 7.91 12.72
CA SER A 115 -7.20 9.26 13.17
C SER A 115 -6.24 10.27 12.55
N ARG A 116 -6.62 11.55 12.54
CA ARG A 116 -5.73 12.61 12.08
C ARG A 116 -4.45 12.67 12.91
N SER A 117 -4.53 12.45 14.23
CA SER A 117 -3.35 12.34 15.09
C SER A 117 -2.42 11.20 14.66
N ASP A 118 -2.97 10.03 14.31
CA ASP A 118 -2.16 8.91 13.78
C ASP A 118 -1.46 9.32 12.48
N TYR A 119 -2.18 9.92 11.52
CA TYR A 119 -1.60 10.39 10.26
C TYR A 119 -0.48 11.40 10.48
N VAL A 120 -0.68 12.38 11.37
CA VAL A 120 0.35 13.39 11.68
C VAL A 120 1.59 12.71 12.25
N HIS A 121 1.42 11.81 13.24
CA HIS A 121 2.54 11.12 13.87
C HIS A 121 3.30 10.23 12.87
N PHE A 122 2.57 9.42 12.11
CA PHE A 122 3.11 8.56 11.05
C PHE A 122 3.92 9.36 10.02
N LEU A 123 3.37 10.45 9.50
CA LEU A 123 4.06 11.26 8.48
C LEU A 123 5.28 11.98 9.04
N LEU A 124 5.22 12.47 10.28
CA LEU A 124 6.39 13.04 10.94
C LEU A 124 7.51 11.99 11.05
N GLY A 125 7.21 10.77 11.49
CA GLY A 125 8.20 9.70 11.53
C GLY A 125 8.75 9.36 10.14
N LEU A 126 7.91 9.32 9.10
CA LEU A 126 8.34 8.99 7.73
C LEU A 126 9.31 10.04 7.16
N THR A 127 9.16 11.30 7.56
CA THR A 127 10.14 12.35 7.20
C THR A 127 11.43 12.27 8.00
N GLN A 128 11.39 11.72 9.22
CA GLN A 128 12.56 11.54 10.09
C GLN A 128 13.38 10.29 9.75
N ASP A 129 12.73 9.27 9.20
CA ASP A 129 13.31 8.03 8.67
C ASP A 129 14.51 8.24 7.73
N TYR A 130 14.51 9.37 7.01
CA TYR A 130 15.58 9.79 6.11
C TYR A 130 16.89 10.16 6.83
N ARG A 131 16.83 10.48 8.13
CA ARG A 131 17.98 10.97 8.91
C ARG A 131 18.80 9.86 9.59
N GLY A 132 18.55 8.58 9.24
CA GLY A 132 19.31 7.44 9.78
C GLY A 132 18.96 7.09 11.22
N ASN A 133 17.67 7.09 11.54
CA ASN A 133 17.19 6.80 12.89
C ASN A 133 17.03 5.28 13.12
N ASP A 134 17.33 4.79 14.32
CA ASP A 134 17.25 3.36 14.63
C ASP A 134 15.81 2.80 14.48
N HIS A 135 14.78 3.63 14.67
CA HIS A 135 13.35 3.27 14.54
C HIS A 135 12.78 3.75 13.20
N ALA A 136 13.22 3.12 12.12
CA ALA A 136 12.71 3.41 10.79
C ALA A 136 11.27 2.89 10.62
N ILE A 137 10.33 3.78 10.28
CA ILE A 137 8.96 3.43 9.84
C ILE A 137 8.97 2.43 8.69
N ILE A 138 9.92 2.56 7.75
CA ILE A 138 10.14 1.61 6.67
C ILE A 138 11.54 1.00 6.85
N PRO A 139 11.67 -0.32 7.10
CA PRO A 139 12.96 -0.98 7.26
C PRO A 139 13.86 -0.85 6.02
N LEU A 140 15.19 -0.85 6.22
CA LEU A 140 16.17 -0.61 5.14
C LEU A 140 16.04 -1.58 3.97
N ALA A 141 15.84 -2.87 4.23
CA ALA A 141 15.65 -3.89 3.19
C ALA A 141 14.44 -3.59 2.28
N ILE A 142 13.34 -3.12 2.86
CA ILE A 142 12.15 -2.72 2.10
C ILE A 142 12.44 -1.45 1.29
N ARG A 143 13.15 -0.47 1.86
CA ARG A 143 13.53 0.76 1.14
C ARG A 143 14.38 0.47 -0.10
N ALA A 144 15.36 -0.42 0.01
CA ALA A 144 16.19 -0.82 -1.11
C ALA A 144 15.35 -1.43 -2.25
N SER A 145 14.45 -2.36 -1.90
CA SER A 145 13.53 -2.97 -2.88
C SER A 145 12.64 -1.93 -3.59
N LEU A 146 12.07 -0.98 -2.83
CA LEU A 146 11.26 0.13 -3.37
C LEU A 146 12.06 1.07 -4.30
N ALA A 147 13.37 1.18 -4.08
CA ALA A 147 14.24 2.01 -4.91
C ALA A 147 14.61 1.33 -6.24
N GLU A 148 14.77 0.02 -6.22
CA GLU A 148 15.33 -0.74 -7.34
C GLU A 148 14.25 -1.15 -8.38
N HIS A 149 13.01 -1.34 -7.93
CA HIS A 149 11.94 -1.95 -8.71
C HIS A 149 10.84 -0.97 -9.15
N PRO A 150 10.24 -1.17 -10.34
CA PRO A 150 9.02 -0.47 -10.71
C PRO A 150 7.86 -0.86 -9.78
N MET A 151 6.90 0.04 -9.59
CA MET A 151 5.74 -0.19 -8.72
C MET A 151 4.45 -0.18 -9.53
N LEU A 152 3.50 -1.03 -9.13
CA LEU A 152 2.13 -1.04 -9.61
C LEU A 152 1.20 -0.60 -8.47
N PHE A 153 0.52 0.54 -8.65
CA PHE A 153 -0.43 1.07 -7.68
C PHE A 153 -1.85 0.61 -8.02
N ILE A 154 -2.50 -0.01 -7.03
CA ILE A 154 -3.86 -0.56 -7.15
C ILE A 154 -4.69 -0.12 -5.95
N GLY A 155 -5.89 0.38 -6.19
CA GLY A 155 -6.81 0.76 -5.10
C GLY A 155 -6.42 2.03 -4.34
N TYR A 156 -5.41 2.76 -4.80
CA TYR A 156 -4.97 4.02 -4.21
C TYR A 156 -5.23 5.17 -5.18
N ARG A 157 -5.93 6.23 -4.75
CA ARG A 157 -6.18 7.39 -5.60
C ARG A 157 -4.94 8.29 -5.60
N LEU A 158 -4.39 8.58 -6.76
CA LEU A 158 -3.18 9.41 -6.85
C LEU A 158 -3.42 10.85 -6.34
N GLN A 159 -4.67 11.30 -6.37
CA GLN A 159 -5.08 12.64 -5.94
C GLN A 159 -5.16 12.77 -4.41
N ASP A 160 -5.07 11.65 -3.66
CA ASP A 160 -5.03 11.71 -2.21
C ASP A 160 -3.69 12.28 -1.75
N TRP A 161 -3.72 13.34 -0.94
CA TRP A 161 -2.51 14.01 -0.43
C TRP A 161 -1.56 13.06 0.31
N THR A 162 -2.09 11.99 0.92
CA THR A 162 -1.31 10.95 1.58
C THR A 162 -0.45 10.19 0.58
N PHE A 163 -0.95 9.91 -0.63
CA PHE A 163 -0.14 9.32 -1.71
C PHE A 163 1.07 10.19 -2.01
N GLU A 164 0.82 11.49 -2.23
CA GLU A 164 1.87 12.43 -2.59
C GLU A 164 2.99 12.47 -1.54
N VAL A 165 2.64 12.54 -0.25
CA VAL A 165 3.65 12.55 0.81
C VAL A 165 4.42 11.22 0.87
N LEU A 166 3.72 10.09 0.82
CA LEU A 166 4.32 8.75 0.86
C LEU A 166 5.27 8.53 -0.32
N PHE A 167 4.79 8.77 -1.53
CA PHE A 167 5.53 8.52 -2.75
C PHE A 167 6.71 9.49 -2.90
N ARG A 168 6.56 10.77 -2.54
CA ARG A 168 7.71 11.70 -2.47
C ARG A 168 8.72 11.26 -1.41
N GLY A 169 8.27 10.67 -0.30
CA GLY A 169 9.15 10.05 0.70
C GLY A 169 10.01 8.95 0.10
N ILE A 170 9.39 8.03 -0.64
CA ILE A 170 10.09 6.94 -1.36
C ILE A 170 11.03 7.52 -2.44
N GLN A 171 10.56 8.45 -3.28
CA GLN A 171 11.36 9.05 -4.35
C GLN A 171 12.59 9.83 -3.87
N ARG A 172 12.60 10.30 -2.62
CA ARG A 172 13.78 10.93 -2.00
C ARG A 172 14.85 9.92 -1.60
N MET A 173 14.49 8.65 -1.45
CA MET A 173 15.44 7.57 -1.17
C MET A 173 16.16 7.10 -2.45
N VAL A 174 15.65 7.48 -3.63
CA VAL A 174 16.17 7.06 -4.94
C VAL A 174 16.79 8.25 -5.67
N PRO A 175 18.06 8.17 -6.11
CA PRO A 175 18.66 9.18 -6.98
C PRO A 175 17.81 9.39 -8.24
N GLU A 176 17.71 10.63 -8.72
CA GLU A 176 16.81 10.98 -9.83
C GLU A 176 17.05 10.15 -11.10
N GLY A 177 18.32 9.92 -11.45
CA GLY A 177 18.70 9.09 -12.61
C GLY A 177 18.43 7.58 -12.45
N GLN A 178 18.03 7.12 -11.27
CA GLN A 178 17.71 5.72 -10.97
C GLN A 178 16.21 5.48 -10.80
N ARG A 179 15.38 6.53 -10.91
CA ARG A 179 13.93 6.41 -10.76
C ARG A 179 13.33 5.54 -11.86
N ARG A 180 12.56 4.53 -11.46
CA ARG A 180 11.90 3.59 -12.37
C ARG A 180 10.55 4.14 -12.85
N PRO A 181 10.05 3.67 -14.02
CA PRO A 181 8.68 3.91 -14.41
C PRO A 181 7.73 3.08 -13.53
N HIS A 182 6.66 3.70 -13.06
CA HIS A 182 5.60 3.09 -12.27
C HIS A 182 4.29 3.11 -13.07
N VAL A 183 3.35 2.25 -12.68
CA VAL A 183 2.01 2.20 -13.27
C VAL A 183 0.97 2.36 -12.16
N SER A 184 -0.09 3.11 -12.42
CA SER A 184 -1.21 3.25 -11.50
C SER A 184 -2.53 2.98 -12.20
N ILE A 185 -3.39 2.16 -11.58
CA ILE A 185 -4.74 1.89 -12.06
C ILE A 185 -5.68 2.92 -11.43
N GLN A 186 -6.31 3.75 -12.24
CA GLN A 186 -7.23 4.81 -11.79
C GLN A 186 -8.59 4.68 -12.45
N LEU A 187 -9.66 4.92 -11.69
CA LEU A 187 -11.00 5.03 -12.25
C LEU A 187 -11.11 6.35 -13.01
N SER A 188 -11.73 6.29 -14.20
CA SER A 188 -12.04 7.50 -14.96
C SER A 188 -13.06 8.36 -14.20
N PRO A 189 -12.98 9.70 -14.21
CA PRO A 189 -13.96 10.58 -13.59
C PRO A 189 -15.35 10.41 -14.23
N LEU A 190 -16.22 9.64 -13.58
CA LEU A 190 -17.50 9.16 -14.16
C LEU A 190 -18.56 10.27 -14.36
N GLU A 191 -18.48 11.37 -13.61
CA GLU A 191 -19.55 12.39 -13.57
C GLU A 191 -19.36 13.56 -14.57
N GLN A 192 -18.34 13.48 -15.44
CA GLN A 192 -17.97 14.56 -16.33
C GLN A 192 -18.40 14.27 -17.77
N THR A 193 -18.83 15.31 -18.51
CA THR A 193 -19.00 15.23 -19.97
C THR A 193 -17.73 14.67 -20.63
N ASP A 194 -17.84 13.95 -21.74
CA ASP A 194 -16.68 13.30 -22.39
C ASP A 194 -15.51 14.24 -22.67
N LYS A 195 -15.79 15.49 -23.05
CA LYS A 195 -14.76 16.50 -23.28
C LYS A 195 -14.03 16.89 -22.00
N HIS A 196 -14.75 17.12 -20.90
CA HIS A 196 -14.17 17.45 -19.61
C HIS A 196 -13.40 16.27 -19.01
N ARG A 197 -13.97 15.06 -19.10
CA ARG A 197 -13.32 13.82 -18.67
C ARG A 197 -11.96 13.63 -19.34
N ARG A 198 -11.89 13.71 -20.68
CA ARG A 198 -10.61 13.61 -21.44
C ARG A 198 -9.65 14.76 -21.13
N ALA A 199 -10.14 15.94 -20.73
CA ALA A 199 -9.27 17.03 -20.30
C ALA A 199 -8.65 16.75 -18.93
N VAL A 200 -9.42 16.21 -18.00
CA VAL A 200 -8.95 15.79 -16.67
C VAL A 200 -7.98 14.61 -16.78
N GLU A 201 -8.29 13.59 -17.58
CA GLU A 201 -7.41 12.44 -17.81
C GLU A 201 -6.04 12.89 -18.34
N ARG A 202 -6.01 13.70 -19.40
CA ARG A 202 -4.75 14.25 -19.96
C ARG A 202 -3.98 15.11 -18.97
N TYR A 203 -4.67 15.91 -18.16
CA TYR A 203 -4.02 16.71 -17.13
C TYR A 203 -3.34 15.81 -16.08
N LEU A 204 -4.05 14.79 -15.58
CA LEU A 204 -3.50 13.87 -14.58
C LEU A 204 -2.35 13.03 -15.16
N GLU A 205 -2.48 12.54 -16.40
CA GLU A 205 -1.40 11.86 -17.11
C GLU A 205 -0.15 12.75 -17.21
N SER A 206 -0.32 14.00 -17.65
CA SER A 206 0.80 14.94 -17.76
C SER A 206 1.39 15.34 -16.39
N TYR A 207 0.58 15.39 -15.34
CA TYR A 207 1.03 15.73 -14.00
C TYR A 207 1.85 14.59 -13.40
N TYR A 208 1.33 13.36 -13.45
CA TYR A 208 1.98 12.19 -12.85
C TYR A 208 3.08 11.58 -13.73
N SER A 209 3.15 11.92 -15.03
CA SER A 209 4.32 11.56 -15.85
C SER A 209 5.60 12.23 -15.35
N GLN A 210 5.51 13.41 -14.72
CA GLN A 210 6.65 14.08 -14.07
C GLN A 210 7.21 13.25 -12.90
N TRP A 211 6.41 12.32 -12.39
CA TRP A 211 6.75 11.42 -11.29
C TRP A 211 7.09 10.02 -11.80
N ASN A 212 7.29 9.85 -13.11
CA ASN A 212 7.46 8.59 -13.81
C ASN A 212 6.29 7.61 -13.61
N ILE A 213 5.07 8.09 -13.38
CA ILE A 213 3.89 7.24 -13.25
C ILE A 213 3.05 7.30 -14.53
N SER A 214 2.78 6.14 -15.11
CA SER A 214 1.80 5.98 -16.19
C SER A 214 0.44 5.56 -15.62
N ILE A 215 -0.65 6.06 -16.18
CA ILE A 215 -2.01 5.78 -15.69
C ILE A 215 -2.72 4.81 -16.63
N TYR A 216 -3.32 3.76 -16.06
CA TYR A 216 -4.33 2.93 -16.71
C TYR A 216 -5.71 3.39 -16.24
N TRP A 217 -6.55 3.85 -17.17
CA TRP A 217 -7.92 4.27 -16.88
C TRP A 217 -8.90 3.10 -16.99
N GLY A 218 -9.37 2.58 -15.85
CA GLY A 218 -10.30 1.46 -15.82
C GLY A 218 -10.49 0.87 -14.44
N ARG A 219 -11.38 -0.13 -14.33
CA ARG A 219 -11.54 -0.88 -13.08
C ARG A 219 -10.36 -1.84 -12.93
N VAL A 220 -10.02 -2.16 -11.67
CA VAL A 220 -8.98 -3.15 -11.38
C VAL A 220 -9.34 -4.51 -12.00
N SER A 221 -10.61 -4.91 -11.97
CA SER A 221 -11.10 -6.14 -12.61
C SER A 221 -10.83 -6.18 -14.11
N ASP A 222 -10.96 -5.03 -14.81
CA ASP A 222 -10.75 -4.94 -16.26
C ASP A 222 -9.25 -5.08 -16.57
N PHE A 223 -8.41 -4.41 -15.78
CA PHE A 223 -6.96 -4.56 -15.86
C PHE A 223 -6.51 -6.01 -15.61
N CYS A 224 -7.04 -6.66 -14.57
CA CYS A 224 -6.73 -8.04 -14.23
C CYS A 224 -7.13 -9.02 -15.36
N ALA A 225 -8.32 -8.83 -15.93
CA ALA A 225 -8.79 -9.63 -17.07
C ALA A 225 -7.89 -9.44 -18.30
N GLU A 226 -7.53 -8.21 -18.62
CA GLU A 226 -6.64 -7.88 -19.74
C GLU A 226 -5.24 -8.46 -19.53
N LEU A 227 -4.68 -8.34 -18.33
CA LEU A 227 -3.38 -8.88 -17.97
C LEU A 227 -3.34 -10.40 -18.10
N ARG A 228 -4.36 -11.10 -17.60
CA ARG A 228 -4.50 -12.55 -17.76
C ARG A 228 -4.55 -12.97 -19.22
N HIS A 229 -5.36 -12.27 -20.02
CA HIS A 229 -5.47 -12.54 -21.46
C HIS A 229 -4.12 -12.39 -22.16
N ARG A 230 -3.38 -11.31 -21.88
CA ARG A 230 -2.05 -11.07 -22.47
C ARG A 230 -1.01 -12.11 -22.05
N LEU A 231 -1.09 -12.60 -20.80
CA LEU A 231 -0.21 -13.63 -20.27
C LEU A 231 -0.62 -15.06 -20.63
N ARG A 232 -1.74 -15.23 -21.34
CA ARG A 232 -2.34 -16.53 -21.68
C ARG A 232 -2.60 -17.40 -20.45
N TRP A 233 -2.97 -16.76 -19.35
CA TRP A 233 -3.39 -17.45 -18.13
C TRP A 233 -4.88 -17.75 -18.22
N SER A 234 -5.21 -19.04 -18.42
CA SER A 234 -6.57 -19.57 -18.33
C SER A 234 -7.16 -19.31 -16.95
#